data_AF-A0AB38DR81-F1
#
_entry.id   AF-A0AB38DR81-F1
#
_cell.length_a   1.000
_cell.length_b   1.000
_cell.length_c   1.000
_cell.angle_alpha   90.00
_cell.angle_beta   90.00
_cell.angle_gamma   90.00
#
_symmetry.space_group_name_H-M   'P 1'
#
loop_
_entity.id
_entity.type
_entity.pdbx_description
1 polymer ?
#
loop_
_entity_poly.entity_id
_entity_poly.type
_entity_poly.pdbx_seq_one_letter_code
_entity_poly.pdbx_strand_id
1 'polypeptide(L)'
;MDNKDNQVLTPEEERRKARAKIRTIRIWAFIVLSLLAVFGLLSNCALSKPKAKQAIVDSCVKNVPFSEKWQADLKAAGLEGQSEKVINDYCICMWDEPLEKLTEKQIQSLSSMPPEEQLNLLGGVEAFEARDKQCIASLTAK
;
A
#
# COMPACT_ATOMS: atom_id res chain seq x y z
N MET A 1 -59.31 36.92 10.51
CA MET A 1 -58.57 37.61 9.44
C MET A 1 -57.26 38.06 10.03
N ASP A 2 -56.29 37.14 10.10
CA ASP A 2 -54.96 37.42 10.64
C ASP A 2 -54.11 38.00 9.50
N ASN A 3 -53.98 39.32 9.54
CA ASN A 3 -53.25 40.10 8.55
C ASN A 3 -51.75 39.85 8.77
N LYS A 4 -51.10 39.26 7.76
CA LYS A 4 -49.66 39.04 7.73
C LYS A 4 -48.95 40.39 7.79
N ASP A 5 -48.27 40.64 8.89
CA ASP A 5 -47.29 41.73 8.98
C ASP A 5 -46.28 41.60 7.85
N ASN A 6 -46.43 42.47 6.85
CA ASN A 6 -45.39 42.77 5.88
C ASN A 6 -44.26 43.46 6.64
N GLN A 7 -43.30 42.67 7.13
CA GLN A 7 -42.04 43.17 7.61
C GLN A 7 -41.28 43.79 6.42
N VAL A 8 -41.49 45.09 6.19
CA VAL A 8 -40.71 45.87 5.23
C VAL A 8 -39.28 45.94 5.78
N LEU A 9 -38.45 45.01 5.31
CA LEU A 9 -37.06 44.88 5.72
C LEU A 9 -36.28 46.05 5.11
N THR A 10 -35.65 46.87 5.95
CA THR A 10 -34.88 48.01 5.46
C THR A 10 -33.71 47.53 4.58
N PRO A 11 -33.33 48.27 3.51
CA PRO A 11 -32.32 47.82 2.56
C PRO A 11 -30.94 47.56 3.20
N GLU A 12 -30.68 48.10 4.39
CA GLU A 12 -29.46 47.80 5.16
C GLU A 12 -29.51 46.44 5.86
N GLU A 13 -30.67 46.01 6.38
CA GLU A 13 -30.83 44.69 7.00
C GLU A 13 -30.79 43.57 5.96
N GLU A 14 -31.33 43.81 4.76
CA GLU A 14 -31.18 42.89 3.61
C GLU A 14 -29.71 42.73 3.21
N ARG A 15 -28.96 43.84 3.10
CA ARG A 15 -27.53 43.81 2.79
C ARG A 15 -26.71 43.10 3.87
N ARG A 16 -27.06 43.28 5.15
CA ARG A 16 -26.36 42.62 6.27
C ARG A 16 -26.66 41.12 6.32
N LYS A 17 -27.91 40.70 6.08
CA LYS A 17 -28.29 39.29 5.95
C LYS A 17 -27.65 38.65 4.71
N ALA A 18 -27.57 39.36 3.58
CA ALA A 18 -26.89 38.89 2.38
C ALA A 18 -25.37 38.71 2.61
N ARG A 19 -24.70 39.66 3.26
CA ARG A 19 -23.28 39.54 3.63
C ARG A 19 -23.02 38.39 4.59
N ALA A 20 -23.91 38.18 5.57
CA ALA A 20 -23.82 37.04 6.49
C ALA A 20 -23.98 35.71 5.74
N LYS A 21 -24.97 35.60 4.84
CA LYS A 21 -25.17 34.42 3.98
C LYS A 21 -23.96 34.15 3.09
N ILE A 22 -23.39 35.18 2.46
CA ILE A 22 -22.18 35.05 1.63
C ILE A 22 -20.98 34.56 2.47
N ARG A 23 -20.83 35.06 3.70
CA ARG A 23 -19.77 34.60 4.62
C ARG A 23 -19.93 33.13 4.96
N THR A 24 -21.15 32.70 5.27
CA THR A 24 -21.46 31.30 5.58
C THR A 24 -21.20 30.41 4.36
N ILE A 25 -21.66 30.79 3.16
CA ILE A 25 -21.42 30.05 1.92
C ILE A 25 -19.93 29.92 1.65
N ARG A 26 -19.14 30.99 1.86
CA ARG A 26 -17.69 30.96 1.65
C ARG A 26 -16.99 30.02 2.62
N ILE A 27 -17.41 29.98 3.89
CA ILE A 27 -16.86 29.05 4.89
C ILE A 27 -17.18 27.60 4.50
N TRP A 28 -18.43 27.30 4.14
CA TRP A 28 -18.81 25.96 3.70
C TRP A 28 -18.10 25.52 2.41
N ALA A 29 -17.88 26.44 1.47
CA ALA A 29 -17.09 26.16 0.27
C ALA A 29 -15.64 25.79 0.61
N PHE A 30 -15.00 26.50 1.55
CA PHE A 30 -13.65 26.14 2.01
C PHE A 30 -13.63 24.77 2.70
N ILE A 31 -14.63 24.43 3.52
CA ILE A 31 -14.71 23.12 4.17
C ILE A 31 -14.82 22.00 3.14
N VAL A 32 -15.71 22.13 2.14
CA VAL A 32 -15.87 21.13 1.08
C VAL A 32 -14.59 21.02 0.25
N LEU A 33 -13.95 22.14 -0.08
CA LEU A 33 -12.72 22.14 -0.87
C LEU A 33 -11.54 21.53 -0.09
N SER A 34 -11.45 21.77 1.22
CA SER A 34 -10.49 21.08 2.10
C SER A 34 -10.78 19.59 2.21
N LEU A 35 -12.04 19.17 2.35
CA LEU A 35 -12.41 17.75 2.39
C LEU A 35 -12.05 17.05 1.08
N LEU A 36 -12.33 17.67 -0.07
CA LEU A 36 -11.95 17.16 -1.39
C LEU A 36 -10.43 17.11 -1.59
N ALA A 37 -9.69 18.10 -1.10
CA ALA A 37 -8.22 18.10 -1.15
C ALA A 37 -7.63 16.96 -0.31
N VAL A 38 -8.15 16.73 0.90
CA VAL A 38 -7.72 15.61 1.76
C VAL A 38 -8.08 14.27 1.11
N PHE A 39 -9.29 14.12 0.56
CA PHE A 39 -9.69 12.90 -0.16
C PHE A 39 -8.87 12.66 -1.44
N GLY A 40 -8.54 13.71 -2.18
CA GLY A 40 -7.70 13.65 -3.38
C GLY A 40 -6.26 13.20 -3.07
N LEU A 41 -5.70 13.66 -1.94
CA LEU A 41 -4.39 13.21 -1.48
C LEU A 41 -4.41 11.76 -1.00
N LEU A 42 -5.49 11.32 -0.33
CA LEU A 42 -5.64 9.93 0.12
C LEU A 42 -5.89 8.95 -1.03
N SER A 43 -6.55 9.37 -2.12
CA SER A 43 -6.82 8.50 -3.27
C SER A 43 -5.57 8.19 -4.11
N ASN A 44 -4.50 8.97 -3.97
CA ASN A 44 -3.18 8.66 -4.53
C ASN A 44 -2.31 7.75 -3.63
N CYS A 45 -2.87 7.22 -2.54
CA CYS A 45 -2.29 6.07 -1.81
C CYS A 45 -2.63 4.72 -2.47
N ALA A 46 -3.07 4.70 -3.73
CA ALA A 46 -3.02 3.49 -4.55
C ALA A 46 -1.55 3.08 -4.70
N LEU A 47 -1.11 2.14 -3.86
CA LEU A 47 0.23 1.60 -3.88
C LEU A 47 0.51 1.05 -5.28
N SER A 48 1.32 1.77 -6.05
CA SER A 48 1.68 1.37 -7.40
C SER A 48 2.39 0.02 -7.38
N LYS A 49 2.29 -0.75 -8.47
CA LYS A 49 2.98 -2.05 -8.61
C LYS A 49 4.40 -2.08 -8.03
N PRO A 50 5.32 -1.14 -8.38
CA PRO A 50 6.68 -1.18 -7.86
C PRO A 50 6.78 -0.98 -6.35
N LYS A 51 5.95 -0.09 -5.77
CA LYS A 51 5.94 0.11 -4.31
C LYS A 51 5.39 -1.11 -3.57
N ALA A 52 4.39 -1.76 -4.14
CA ALA A 52 3.82 -2.98 -3.56
C ALA A 52 4.81 -4.15 -3.60
N LYS A 53 5.54 -4.31 -4.71
CA LYS A 53 6.65 -5.27 -4.81
C LYS A 53 7.74 -5.00 -3.78
N GLN A 54 8.17 -3.75 -3.67
CA GLN A 54 9.22 -3.36 -2.73
C GLN A 54 8.82 -3.65 -1.29
N ALA A 55 7.57 -3.38 -0.90
CA ALA A 55 7.08 -3.71 0.44
C ALA A 55 7.14 -5.22 0.75
N ILE A 56 6.92 -6.09 -0.24
CA ILE A 56 7.05 -7.54 -0.09
C ILE A 56 8.52 -7.94 0.08
N VAL A 57 9.42 -7.38 -0.74
CA VAL A 57 10.86 -7.62 -0.63
C VAL A 57 11.38 -7.15 0.73
N ASP A 58 11.00 -5.95 1.17
CA ASP A 58 11.38 -5.40 2.47
C ASP A 58 10.88 -6.28 3.63
N SER A 59 9.65 -6.80 3.51
CA SER A 59 9.10 -7.75 4.47
C SER A 59 9.87 -9.07 4.48
N CYS A 60 10.26 -9.58 3.32
CA CYS A 60 11.12 -10.76 3.21
C CYS A 60 12.46 -10.53 3.92
N VAL A 61 13.14 -9.42 3.60
CA VAL A 61 14.45 -9.07 4.20
C VAL A 61 14.35 -8.96 5.71
N LYS A 62 13.25 -8.40 6.20
CA LYS A 62 13.01 -8.24 7.64
C LYS A 62 12.72 -9.57 8.34
N ASN A 63 11.99 -10.50 7.73
CA ASN A 63 11.45 -11.66 8.45
C ASN A 63 12.21 -12.97 8.21
N VAL A 64 12.73 -13.21 7.00
CA VAL A 64 13.41 -14.47 6.64
C VAL A 64 14.63 -14.78 7.51
N PRO A 65 15.47 -13.81 7.93
CA PRO A 65 16.62 -14.07 8.80
C PRO A 65 16.27 -14.77 10.13
N PHE A 66 15.03 -14.63 10.59
CA PHE A 66 14.55 -15.23 11.84
C PHE A 66 14.04 -16.67 11.67
N SER A 67 13.99 -17.19 10.44
CA SER A 67 13.54 -18.57 10.19
C SER A 67 14.68 -19.58 10.36
N GLU A 68 14.37 -20.74 10.98
CA GLU A 68 15.33 -21.83 11.13
C GLU A 68 15.78 -22.40 9.78
N LYS A 69 14.85 -22.47 8.81
CA LYS A 69 15.13 -22.92 7.45
C LYS A 69 16.23 -22.08 6.80
N TRP A 70 16.14 -20.75 6.87
CA TRP A 70 17.14 -19.86 6.28
C TRP A 70 18.54 -20.09 6.88
N GLN A 71 18.64 -20.23 8.21
CA GLN A 71 19.91 -20.51 8.86
C GLN A 71 20.49 -21.86 8.45
N ALA A 72 19.64 -22.88 8.31
CA ALA A 72 20.04 -24.20 7.82
C ALA A 72 20.51 -24.16 6.35
N ASP A 73 19.80 -23.43 5.48
CA ASP A 73 20.14 -23.30 4.06
C ASP A 73 21.47 -22.56 3.88
N LEU A 74 21.69 -21.47 4.62
CA LEU A 74 22.97 -20.75 4.60
C LEU A 74 24.12 -21.64 5.08
N LYS A 75 23.91 -22.40 6.15
CA LYS A 75 24.92 -23.34 6.65
C LYS A 75 25.26 -24.41 5.62
N ALA A 76 24.26 -25.00 4.98
CA ALA A 76 24.44 -25.99 3.92
C ALA A 76 25.16 -25.40 2.70
N ALA A 77 24.95 -24.11 2.42
CA ALA A 77 25.62 -23.38 1.34
C ALA A 77 27.02 -22.84 1.72
N GLY A 78 27.49 -23.04 2.96
CA GLY A 78 28.77 -22.48 3.44
C GLY A 78 28.75 -20.96 3.67
N LEU A 79 27.56 -20.38 3.80
CA LEU A 79 27.29 -18.95 3.99
C LEU A 79 26.89 -18.61 5.44
N GLU A 80 27.24 -19.45 6.40
CA GLU A 80 26.92 -19.25 7.82
C GLU A 80 27.42 -17.88 8.31
N GLY A 81 26.56 -17.14 9.02
CA GLY A 81 26.85 -15.78 9.49
C GLY A 81 26.83 -14.69 8.41
N GLN A 82 26.55 -15.01 7.15
CA GLN A 82 26.52 -14.03 6.05
C GLN A 82 25.12 -13.51 5.71
N SER A 83 24.12 -13.82 6.53
CA SER A 83 22.71 -13.46 6.30
C SER A 83 22.52 -12.01 5.86
N GLU A 84 23.08 -11.04 6.59
CA GLU A 84 22.93 -9.61 6.27
C GLU A 84 23.50 -9.22 4.89
N LYS A 85 24.51 -9.96 4.40
CA LYS A 85 25.13 -9.70 3.10
C LYS A 85 24.30 -10.24 1.94
N VAL A 86 23.62 -11.38 2.15
CA VAL A 86 22.98 -12.13 1.07
C VAL A 86 21.46 -12.05 1.06
N ILE A 87 20.85 -11.59 2.16
CA ILE A 87 19.38 -11.61 2.32
C ILE A 87 18.66 -10.76 1.28
N ASN A 88 19.22 -9.60 0.93
CA ASN A 88 18.61 -8.72 -0.08
C ASN A 88 18.56 -9.39 -1.45
N ASP A 89 19.69 -9.98 -1.87
CA ASP A 89 19.80 -10.67 -3.16
C ASP A 89 18.88 -11.89 -3.22
N TYR A 90 18.80 -12.67 -2.12
CA TYR A 90 17.85 -13.77 -1.99
C TYR A 90 16.39 -13.32 -2.13
N CYS A 91 16.00 -12.29 -1.39
CA CYS A 91 14.62 -11.79 -1.42
C CYS A 91 14.24 -11.19 -2.77
N ILE A 92 15.16 -10.49 -3.45
CA ILE A 92 14.91 -10.02 -4.83
C ILE A 92 14.72 -11.23 -5.76
N CYS A 93 15.61 -12.22 -5.72
CA CYS A 93 15.49 -13.44 -6.53
C CYS A 93 14.16 -14.17 -6.31
N MET A 94 13.71 -14.28 -5.06
CA MET A 94 12.48 -14.98 -4.71
C MET A 94 11.22 -14.27 -5.19
N TRP A 95 11.21 -12.94 -5.19
CA TRP A 95 9.97 -12.16 -5.29
C TRP A 95 9.84 -11.34 -6.57
N ASP A 96 10.95 -10.95 -7.22
CA ASP A 96 10.89 -9.98 -8.33
C ASP A 96 10.10 -10.51 -9.54
N GLU A 97 10.45 -11.70 -10.03
CA GLU A 97 9.80 -12.33 -11.19
C GLU A 97 8.36 -12.78 -10.92
N PRO A 98 8.05 -13.54 -9.83
CA PRO A 98 6.67 -13.93 -9.57
C PRO A 98 5.72 -12.75 -9.39
N LEU A 99 6.16 -11.69 -8.70
CA LEU A 99 5.31 -10.51 -8.51
C LEU A 99 5.17 -9.68 -9.79
N GLU A 100 6.12 -9.74 -10.74
CA GLU A 100 5.91 -9.12 -12.05
C GLU A 100 4.76 -9.76 -12.84
N LYS A 101 4.51 -11.06 -12.66
CA LYS A 101 3.42 -11.76 -13.35
C LYS A 101 2.04 -11.41 -12.80
N LEU A 102 1.98 -10.77 -11.64
CA LEU A 102 0.73 -10.37 -10.98
C LEU A 102 0.28 -8.97 -11.39
N THR A 103 -1.04 -8.77 -11.38
CA THR A 103 -1.66 -7.45 -11.50
C THR A 103 -1.51 -6.67 -10.19
N GLU A 104 -1.62 -5.33 -10.25
CA GLU A 104 -1.56 -4.48 -9.06
C GLU A 104 -2.56 -4.88 -7.97
N LYS A 105 -3.80 -5.20 -8.38
CA LYS A 105 -4.85 -5.64 -7.45
C LYS A 105 -4.48 -6.95 -6.76
N GLN A 106 -3.92 -7.91 -7.51
CA GLN A 106 -3.48 -9.19 -6.97
C GLN A 106 -2.35 -9.02 -5.94
N ILE A 107 -1.37 -8.16 -6.22
CA ILE A 107 -0.26 -7.87 -5.28
C ILE A 107 -0.78 -7.18 -4.02
N GLN A 108 -1.71 -6.23 -4.15
CA GLN A 108 -2.31 -5.55 -3.01
C GLN A 108 -3.13 -6.50 -2.12
N SER A 109 -3.83 -7.47 -2.72
CA SER A 109 -4.59 -8.48 -1.97
C SER A 109 -3.76 -9.64 -1.46
N LEU A 110 -2.53 -9.83 -1.95
CA LEU A 110 -1.71 -11.00 -1.67
C LEU A 110 -1.55 -11.25 -0.17
N SER A 111 -1.22 -10.22 0.61
CA SER A 111 -1.04 -10.34 2.07
C SER A 111 -2.33 -10.67 2.83
N SER A 112 -3.49 -10.42 2.23
CA SER A 112 -4.80 -10.64 2.85
C SER A 112 -5.41 -12.01 2.51
N MET A 113 -4.84 -12.72 1.53
CA MET A 113 -5.26 -14.06 1.13
C MET A 113 -4.79 -15.13 2.12
N PRO A 114 -5.48 -16.28 2.20
CA PRO A 114 -4.96 -17.42 2.94
C PRO A 114 -3.67 -17.98 2.30
N PRO A 115 -2.75 -18.59 3.07
CA PRO A 115 -1.43 -19.00 2.58
C PRO A 115 -1.43 -19.89 1.35
N GLU A 116 -2.37 -20.83 1.24
CA GLU A 116 -2.47 -21.70 0.07
C GLU A 116 -2.85 -20.93 -1.21
N GLU A 117 -3.78 -19.98 -1.11
CA GLU A 117 -4.17 -19.14 -2.23
C GLU A 117 -3.04 -18.19 -2.64
N GLN A 118 -2.28 -17.67 -1.68
CA GLN A 118 -1.07 -16.89 -1.96
C GLN A 118 -0.07 -17.71 -2.78
N LEU A 119 0.23 -18.93 -2.32
CA LEU A 119 1.16 -19.82 -3.00
C LEU A 119 0.67 -20.19 -4.40
N ASN A 120 -0.61 -20.54 -4.55
CA ASN A 120 -1.21 -20.83 -5.86
C ASN A 120 -1.08 -19.65 -6.82
N LEU A 121 -1.32 -18.43 -6.34
CA LEU A 121 -1.17 -17.21 -7.12
C LEU A 121 0.29 -16.96 -7.56
N LEU A 122 1.25 -17.40 -6.75
CA LEU A 122 2.68 -17.29 -7.02
C LEU A 122 3.26 -18.48 -7.84
N GLY A 123 2.41 -19.40 -8.31
CA GLY A 123 2.80 -20.56 -9.12
C GLY A 123 2.79 -21.91 -8.40
N GLY A 124 2.30 -21.97 -7.17
CA GLY A 124 2.20 -23.18 -6.35
C GLY A 124 3.45 -23.48 -5.51
N VAL A 125 3.31 -24.48 -4.63
CA VAL A 125 4.37 -24.91 -3.71
C VAL A 125 5.61 -25.38 -4.45
N GLU A 126 5.46 -26.20 -5.51
CA GLU A 126 6.59 -26.72 -6.28
C GLU A 126 7.41 -25.59 -6.93
N ALA A 127 6.73 -24.59 -7.52
CA ALA A 127 7.41 -23.45 -8.10
C ALA A 127 8.10 -22.58 -7.04
N PHE A 128 7.50 -22.45 -5.86
CA PHE A 128 8.11 -21.75 -4.74
C PHE A 128 9.39 -22.45 -4.25
N GLU A 129 9.34 -23.76 -4.01
CA GLU A 129 10.49 -24.54 -3.57
C GLU A 129 11.61 -24.61 -4.62
N ALA A 130 11.25 -24.71 -5.91
CA ALA A 130 12.23 -24.69 -6.99
C ALA A 130 12.98 -23.36 -7.04
N ARG A 131 12.24 -22.23 -6.94
CA ARG A 131 12.84 -20.90 -6.86
C ARG A 131 13.70 -20.73 -5.61
N ASP A 132 13.25 -21.20 -4.47
CA ASP A 132 14.02 -21.14 -3.22
C ASP A 132 15.40 -21.78 -3.38
N LYS A 133 15.45 -23.01 -3.89
CA LYS A 133 16.71 -23.72 -4.18
C LYS A 133 17.58 -22.97 -5.19
N GLN A 134 16.98 -22.46 -6.27
CA GLN A 134 17.69 -21.69 -7.29
C GLN A 134 18.28 -20.41 -6.69
N CYS A 135 17.53 -19.69 -5.87
CA CYS A 135 17.96 -18.45 -5.26
C CYS A 135 19.10 -18.69 -4.28
N ILE A 136 19.02 -19.71 -3.41
CA ILE A 136 20.14 -20.09 -2.53
C ILE A 136 21.39 -20.47 -3.35
N ALA A 137 21.24 -21.26 -4.41
CA ALA A 137 22.36 -21.62 -5.28
C ALA A 137 22.99 -20.41 -5.99
N SER A 138 22.18 -19.39 -6.31
CA SER A 138 22.69 -18.16 -6.92
C SER A 138 23.56 -17.32 -5.97
N LEU A 139 23.38 -17.48 -4.65
CA LEU A 139 24.18 -16.77 -3.64
C LEU A 139 25.63 -17.27 -3.57
N THR A 140 25.87 -18.53 -3.91
CA THR A 140 27.20 -19.14 -3.90
C THR A 140 27.94 -18.98 -5.22
N ALA A 141 27.21 -18.68 -6.30
CA ALA A 141 27.76 -18.44 -7.63
C ALA A 141 28.33 -17.02 -7.83
N LYS A 142 28.35 -16.20 -6.77
CA LYS A 142 28.66 -14.77 -6.78
C LYS A 142 29.85 -14.48 -5.88
#